data_AF-A0A4V1ZD48-F1
#
_entry.id   AF-A0A4V1ZD48-F1
#
_cell.length_a   1.000
_cell.length_b   1.000
_cell.length_c   1.000
_cell.angle_alpha   90.00
_cell.angle_beta   90.00
_cell.angle_gamma   90.00
#
_symmetry.space_group_name_H-M   'P 1'
#
loop_
_entity.id
_entity.type
_entity.pdbx_description
1 polymer ?
#
loop_
_entity_poly.entity_id
_entity_poly.type
_entity_poly.pdbx_seq_one_letter_code
_entity_poly.pdbx_strand_id
1 'polypeptide(L)'
;MDVQKTIVKVLELFKTLAILYGFSWVIFASTAFYYFNQDKPPQKLSDAQVIDYIENKPLSLSETATKGKALFTEYCGQCHTTSDEVVVGPGLKGIQERQKITWLREWIRNSPKLIASGDKYAVELFQKFNRTPMSTFPQLKDEDIDAILKYVEEVNQ
;
A
#
# COMPACT_ATOMS: atom_id res chain seq x y z
N MET A 1 13.65 -33.13 64.91
CA MET A 1 13.12 -32.40 63.74
C MET A 1 14.02 -32.75 62.56
N ASP A 2 13.48 -33.42 61.54
CA ASP A 2 14.27 -34.12 60.52
C ASP A 2 14.72 -33.13 59.43
N VAL A 3 15.95 -32.63 59.57
CA VAL A 3 16.57 -31.61 58.70
C VAL A 3 16.58 -32.05 57.23
N GLN A 4 16.71 -33.35 56.96
CA GLN A 4 16.70 -33.89 55.60
C GLN A 4 15.32 -33.74 54.95
N LYS A 5 14.23 -34.00 55.69
CA LYS A 5 12.86 -33.81 55.19
C LYS A 5 12.52 -32.35 54.92
N THR A 6 13.09 -31.43 55.71
CA THR A 6 12.91 -29.99 55.49
C THR A 6 13.66 -29.52 54.24
N ILE A 7 14.90 -29.98 54.03
CA ILE A 7 15.69 -29.65 52.83
C ILE A 7 15.00 -30.13 51.56
N VAL A 8 14.48 -31.36 51.55
CA VAL A 8 13.77 -31.92 50.39
C VAL A 8 12.49 -31.11 50.09
N LYS A 9 11.70 -30.76 51.11
CA LYS A 9 10.50 -29.93 50.91
C LYS A 9 10.81 -28.53 50.39
N VAL A 10 11.91 -27.93 50.87
CA VAL A 10 12.38 -26.61 50.40
C VAL A 10 12.84 -26.69 48.94
N LEU A 11 13.56 -27.74 48.55
CA LEU A 11 13.96 -27.99 47.15
C LEU A 11 12.76 -28.18 46.22
N GLU A 12 11.72 -28.90 46.64
CA GLU A 12 10.50 -29.07 45.85
C GLU A 12 9.68 -27.76 45.72
N LEU A 13 9.69 -26.91 46.75
CA LEU A 13 9.12 -25.56 46.70
C LEU A 13 9.87 -24.64 45.73
N PHE A 14 11.19 -24.71 45.67
CA PHE A 14 11.97 -23.94 44.70
C PHE A 14 11.73 -24.40 43.25
N LYS A 15 11.58 -25.71 43.01
CA LYS A 15 11.26 -26.24 41.68
C LYS A 15 9.90 -25.77 41.17
N THR A 16 8.89 -25.78 42.04
CA THR A 16 7.52 -25.34 41.69
C THR A 16 7.41 -23.83 41.45
N LEU A 17 8.15 -23.02 42.22
CA LEU A 17 8.27 -21.58 41.98
C LEU A 17 8.96 -21.28 40.63
N ALA A 18 10.05 -21.98 40.29
CA ALA A 18 10.76 -21.75 39.03
C ALA A 18 9.91 -22.04 37.78
N ILE A 19 9.02 -23.05 37.84
CA ILE A 19 8.10 -23.38 36.73
C ILE A 19 7.04 -22.30 36.56
N LEU A 20 6.50 -21.75 37.65
CA LEU A 20 5.47 -20.70 37.60
C LEU A 20 6.01 -19.34 37.12
N TYR A 21 7.26 -19.01 37.46
CA TYR A 21 7.89 -17.75 37.03
C TYR A 21 8.64 -17.85 35.68
N GLY A 22 8.95 -19.06 35.20
CA GLY A 22 9.64 -19.27 33.91
C GLY A 22 8.80 -18.85 32.69
N PHE A 23 7.48 -19.04 32.74
CA PHE A 23 6.58 -18.65 31.63
C PHE A 23 6.45 -17.13 31.47
N SER A 24 6.56 -16.35 32.55
CA SER A 24 6.51 -14.89 32.48
C SER A 24 7.78 -14.28 31.87
N TRP A 25 8.94 -14.92 32.04
CA TRP A 25 10.21 -14.47 31.46
C TRP A 25 10.27 -14.69 29.95
N VAL A 26 9.68 -15.78 29.45
CA VAL A 26 9.63 -16.08 28.01
C VAL A 26 8.77 -15.05 27.27
N ILE A 27 7.64 -14.63 27.83
CA ILE A 27 6.78 -13.61 27.22
C ILE A 27 7.45 -12.23 27.25
N PHE A 28 8.09 -11.86 28.36
CA PHE A 28 8.81 -10.58 28.45
C PHE A 28 10.02 -10.53 27.52
N ALA A 29 10.79 -11.63 27.43
CA ALA A 29 11.92 -11.73 26.49
C ALA A 29 11.48 -11.75 25.02
N SER A 30 10.36 -12.42 24.70
CA SER A 30 9.82 -12.43 23.34
C SER A 30 9.30 -11.05 22.92
N THR A 31 8.63 -10.35 23.83
CA THR A 31 8.12 -8.99 23.58
C THR A 31 9.27 -8.00 23.48
N ALA A 32 10.27 -8.08 24.36
CA ALA A 32 11.48 -7.25 24.29
C ALA A 32 12.30 -7.53 23.03
N PHE A 33 12.45 -8.79 22.60
CA PHE A 33 13.10 -9.15 21.34
C PHE A 33 12.32 -8.61 20.14
N TYR A 34 10.98 -8.67 20.17
CA TYR A 34 10.12 -8.11 19.14
C TYR A 34 10.30 -6.58 19.02
N TYR A 35 10.35 -5.85 20.14
CA TYR A 35 10.58 -4.40 20.13
C TYR A 35 12.02 -4.03 19.77
N PHE A 36 13.02 -4.74 20.29
CA PHE A 36 14.44 -4.48 20.02
C PHE A 36 14.82 -4.69 18.54
N ASN A 37 14.09 -5.53 17.81
CA ASN A 37 14.33 -5.78 16.39
C ASN A 37 13.70 -4.72 15.47
N GLN A 38 12.88 -3.79 15.98
CA GLN A 38 12.32 -2.69 15.18
C GLN A 38 13.24 -1.45 15.11
N ASP A 39 14.22 -1.31 16.01
CA ASP A 39 15.10 -0.13 16.09
C ASP A 39 16.41 -0.25 15.30
N LYS A 40 16.60 -1.32 14.50
CA LYS A 40 17.81 -1.39 13.66
C LYS A 40 17.70 -0.34 12.55
N PRO A 41 18.57 0.69 12.52
CA PRO A 41 18.63 1.62 11.40
C PRO A 41 18.92 0.82 10.12
N PRO A 42 18.45 1.28 8.94
CA PRO A 42 18.68 0.57 7.69
C PRO A 42 20.18 0.24 7.57
N GLN A 43 20.47 -1.05 7.45
CA GLN A 43 21.84 -1.53 7.35
C GLN A 43 22.50 -0.83 6.16
N LYS A 44 23.62 -0.15 6.41
CA LYS A 44 24.38 0.52 5.36
C LYS A 44 24.84 -0.55 4.37
N LEU A 45 24.16 -0.63 3.23
CA LEU A 45 24.44 -1.58 2.16
C LEU A 45 25.85 -1.33 1.63
N SER A 46 26.59 -2.41 1.39
CA SER A 46 27.86 -2.32 0.68
C SER A 46 27.64 -1.95 -0.79
N ASP A 47 28.66 -1.39 -1.44
CA ASP A 47 28.57 -0.99 -2.85
C ASP A 47 28.15 -2.16 -3.76
N ALA A 48 28.55 -3.39 -3.43
CA ALA A 48 28.13 -4.61 -4.13
C ALA A 48 26.64 -4.95 -3.91
N GLN A 49 26.09 -4.67 -2.72
CA GLN A 49 24.67 -4.87 -2.44
C GLN A 49 23.78 -3.79 -3.07
N VAL A 50 24.31 -2.57 -3.23
CA VAL A 50 23.63 -1.50 -3.98
C VAL A 50 23.53 -1.86 -5.47
N ILE A 51 24.58 -2.46 -6.05
CA ILE A 51 24.57 -2.89 -7.45
C ILE A 51 23.54 -4.02 -7.67
N ASP A 52 23.48 -5.04 -6.82
CA ASP A 52 22.47 -6.11 -6.91
C ASP A 52 21.04 -5.60 -6.71
N TYR A 53 20.82 -4.65 -5.77
CA TYR A 53 19.51 -4.03 -5.56
C TYR A 53 19.06 -3.18 -6.76
N ILE A 54 19.97 -2.49 -7.44
CA ILE A 54 19.63 -1.67 -8.62
C ILE A 54 19.36 -2.57 -9.83
N GLU A 55 20.12 -3.65 -9.99
CA GLU A 55 20.00 -4.58 -11.12
C GLU A 55 18.78 -5.52 -11.00
N ASN A 56 18.36 -5.85 -9.77
CA ASN A 56 17.22 -6.73 -9.48
C ASN A 56 16.08 -6.04 -8.72
N LYS A 57 15.97 -4.71 -8.79
CA LYS A 57 14.97 -3.93 -8.05
C LYS A 57 13.56 -4.40 -8.44
N PRO A 58 12.79 -5.07 -7.55
CA PRO A 58 11.36 -5.23 -7.80
C PRO A 58 10.77 -3.83 -7.92
N LEU A 59 9.89 -3.59 -8.89
CA LEU A 59 9.27 -2.30 -9.15
C LEU A 59 8.75 -1.71 -7.82
N SER A 60 9.55 -0.82 -7.24
CA SER A 60 9.26 -0.22 -5.94
C SER A 60 8.58 1.08 -6.24
N LEU A 61 7.28 1.13 -5.93
CA LEU A 61 6.48 2.33 -6.09
C LEU A 61 7.08 3.46 -5.26
N SER A 62 7.08 4.68 -5.80
CA SER A 62 7.34 5.87 -5.02
C SER A 62 6.33 5.99 -3.87
N GLU A 63 6.65 6.79 -2.85
CA GLU A 63 5.70 7.08 -1.75
C GLU A 63 4.37 7.64 -2.30
N THR A 64 4.47 8.56 -3.27
CA THR A 64 3.32 9.12 -3.99
C THR A 64 2.51 8.03 -4.70
N ALA A 65 3.16 7.13 -5.45
CA ALA A 65 2.48 6.03 -6.12
C ALA A 65 1.89 5.00 -5.14
N THR A 66 2.51 4.82 -3.96
CA THR A 66 1.96 3.96 -2.90
C THR A 66 0.66 4.52 -2.35
N LYS A 67 0.59 5.84 -2.08
CA LYS A 67 -0.67 6.52 -1.75
C LYS A 67 -1.68 6.40 -2.90
N GLY A 68 -1.21 6.60 -4.13
CA GLY A 68 -2.00 6.49 -5.36
C GLY A 68 -2.66 5.12 -5.53
N LYS A 69 -1.95 4.03 -5.21
CA LYS A 69 -2.46 2.66 -5.25
C LYS A 69 -3.67 2.46 -4.33
N ALA A 70 -3.60 2.99 -3.11
CA ALA A 70 -4.69 2.89 -2.15
C ALA A 70 -5.93 3.64 -2.67
N LEU A 71 -5.74 4.87 -3.15
CA LEU A 71 -6.82 5.68 -3.73
C LEU A 71 -7.40 5.05 -5.01
N PHE A 72 -6.55 4.47 -5.87
CA PHE A 72 -6.99 3.77 -7.07
C PHE A 72 -7.87 2.57 -6.71
N THR A 73 -7.46 1.78 -5.71
CA THR A 73 -8.21 0.60 -5.27
C THR A 73 -9.59 1.00 -4.73
N GLU A 74 -9.65 2.08 -3.95
CA GLU A 74 -10.90 2.59 -3.37
C GLU A 74 -11.86 3.14 -4.43
N TYR A 75 -11.37 4.01 -5.33
CA TYR A 75 -12.25 4.83 -6.18
C TYR A 75 -12.31 4.39 -7.65
N CYS A 76 -11.32 3.65 -8.14
CA CYS A 76 -11.13 3.41 -9.58
C CYS A 76 -11.14 1.92 -9.97
N GLY A 77 -10.60 1.06 -9.10
CA GLY A 77 -10.27 -0.34 -9.41
C GLY A 77 -11.47 -1.24 -9.70
N GLN A 78 -12.68 -0.80 -9.35
CA GLN A 78 -13.92 -1.51 -9.70
C GLN A 78 -14.27 -1.42 -11.18
N CYS A 79 -13.83 -0.37 -11.86
CA CYS A 79 -14.21 -0.07 -13.24
C CYS A 79 -13.02 0.00 -14.21
N HIS A 80 -11.82 0.26 -13.70
CA HIS A 80 -10.61 0.46 -14.48
C HIS A 80 -9.49 -0.47 -14.04
N THR A 81 -8.69 -0.88 -15.01
CA THR A 81 -7.38 -1.52 -14.78
C THR A 81 -6.26 -0.49 -14.97
N THR A 82 -5.10 -0.79 -14.41
CA THR A 82 -3.88 -0.02 -14.70
C THR A 82 -3.29 -0.36 -16.06
N SER A 83 -3.64 -1.51 -16.65
CA SER A 83 -3.21 -1.95 -17.98
C SER A 83 -4.03 -1.28 -19.10
N ASP A 84 -3.93 -1.78 -20.32
CA ASP A 84 -4.75 -1.41 -21.47
C ASP A 84 -6.09 -2.17 -21.54
N GLU A 85 -6.31 -3.13 -20.64
CA GLU A 85 -7.52 -3.96 -20.60
C GLU A 85 -8.77 -3.13 -20.31
N VAL A 86 -9.83 -3.35 -21.08
CA VAL A 86 -11.14 -2.72 -20.87
C VAL A 86 -11.99 -3.61 -19.98
N VAL A 87 -12.56 -3.03 -18.91
CA VAL A 87 -13.46 -3.74 -18.00
C VAL A 87 -14.85 -3.10 -18.04
N VAL A 88 -15.04 -2.00 -17.30
CA VAL A 88 -16.24 -1.14 -17.41
C VAL A 88 -15.86 0.15 -18.13
N GLY A 89 -14.75 0.77 -17.71
CA GLY A 89 -14.11 1.89 -18.39
C GLY A 89 -12.88 1.46 -19.19
N PRO A 90 -12.25 2.41 -19.91
CA PRO A 90 -10.99 2.16 -20.61
C PRO A 90 -9.86 1.76 -19.67
N GLY A 91 -8.94 0.90 -20.12
CA GLY A 91 -7.65 0.69 -19.45
C GLY A 91 -6.83 1.98 -19.38
N LEU A 92 -6.08 2.16 -18.29
CA LEU A 92 -5.41 3.43 -17.97
C LEU A 92 -3.91 3.46 -18.30
N LYS A 93 -3.32 2.39 -18.81
CA LYS A 93 -1.93 2.39 -19.31
C LYS A 93 -1.71 3.54 -20.29
N GLY A 94 -0.71 4.39 -20.08
CA GLY A 94 -0.41 5.54 -20.96
C GLY A 94 -1.45 6.67 -20.93
N ILE A 95 -2.28 6.78 -19.88
CA ILE A 95 -3.33 7.82 -19.83
C ILE A 95 -2.77 9.25 -19.92
N GLN A 96 -1.59 9.51 -19.36
CA GLN A 96 -0.95 10.82 -19.37
C GLN A 96 -0.37 11.19 -20.76
N GLU A 97 -0.26 10.24 -21.68
CA GLU A 97 0.09 10.49 -23.10
C GLU A 97 -1.16 10.82 -23.93
N ARG A 98 -2.32 10.28 -23.53
CA ARG A 98 -3.60 10.52 -24.22
C ARG A 98 -4.23 11.85 -23.88
N GLN A 99 -4.05 12.34 -22.65
CA GLN A 99 -4.66 13.57 -22.17
C GLN A 99 -3.78 14.33 -21.20
N LYS A 100 -3.96 15.66 -21.18
CA LYS A 100 -3.21 16.56 -20.30
C LYS A 100 -3.67 16.42 -18.85
N ILE A 101 -2.75 16.58 -17.91
CA ILE A 101 -3.02 16.46 -16.46
C ILE A 101 -4.16 17.39 -15.99
N THR A 102 -4.23 18.61 -16.52
CA THR A 102 -5.30 19.57 -16.17
C THR A 102 -6.67 19.07 -16.57
N TRP A 103 -6.80 18.50 -17.77
CA TRP A 103 -8.04 17.89 -18.25
C TRP A 103 -8.39 16.64 -17.44
N LEU A 104 -7.40 15.79 -17.13
CA LEU A 104 -7.60 14.57 -16.34
C LEU A 104 -8.14 14.89 -14.94
N ARG A 105 -7.63 15.94 -14.28
CA ARG A 105 -8.13 16.38 -12.97
C ARG A 105 -9.59 16.82 -13.02
N GLU A 106 -9.98 17.57 -14.07
CA GLU A 106 -11.37 17.97 -14.26
C GLU A 106 -12.28 16.77 -14.56
N TRP A 107 -11.85 15.88 -15.45
CA TRP A 107 -12.57 14.67 -15.81
C TRP A 107 -12.78 13.73 -14.62
N ILE A 108 -11.73 13.45 -13.85
CA ILE A 108 -11.82 12.55 -12.70
C ILE A 108 -12.74 13.15 -11.63
N ARG A 109 -12.71 14.46 -11.39
CA ARG A 109 -13.66 15.07 -10.43
C ARG A 109 -15.10 15.01 -10.91
N ASN A 110 -15.35 15.36 -12.17
CA ASN A 110 -16.70 15.55 -12.68
C ASN A 110 -16.77 15.40 -14.20
N SER A 111 -16.66 14.17 -14.69
CA SER A 111 -16.81 13.86 -16.12
C SER A 111 -18.16 14.29 -16.71
N PRO A 112 -19.32 14.21 -16.00
CA PRO A 112 -20.58 14.74 -16.53
C PRO A 112 -20.51 16.23 -16.90
N LYS A 113 -19.75 17.04 -16.16
CA LYS A 113 -19.58 18.47 -16.47
C LYS A 113 -18.86 18.69 -17.79
N LEU A 114 -17.81 17.92 -18.08
CA LEU A 114 -17.08 17.99 -19.36
C LEU A 114 -17.91 17.46 -20.53
N ILE A 115 -18.69 16.40 -20.30
CA ILE A 115 -19.62 15.89 -21.31
C ILE A 115 -20.69 16.94 -21.62
N ALA A 116 -21.27 17.57 -20.59
CA ALA A 116 -22.30 18.60 -20.74
C ALA A 116 -21.78 19.91 -21.36
N SER A 117 -20.50 20.24 -21.18
CA SER A 117 -19.89 21.42 -21.83
C SER A 117 -19.66 21.20 -23.33
N GLY A 118 -19.81 19.98 -23.83
CA GLY A 118 -19.57 19.63 -25.23
C GLY A 118 -18.10 19.44 -25.58
N ASP A 119 -17.24 19.16 -24.59
CA ASP A 119 -15.85 18.75 -24.86
C ASP A 119 -15.86 17.53 -25.78
N LYS A 120 -15.22 17.66 -26.96
CA LYS A 120 -15.31 16.65 -28.01
C LYS A 120 -14.78 15.29 -27.54
N TYR A 121 -13.65 15.28 -26.85
CA TYR A 121 -13.04 14.04 -26.37
C TYR A 121 -13.89 13.38 -25.29
N ALA A 122 -14.41 14.17 -24.34
CA ALA A 122 -15.34 13.71 -23.32
C ALA A 122 -16.59 13.06 -23.91
N VAL A 123 -17.22 13.73 -24.89
CA VAL A 123 -18.45 13.24 -25.54
C VAL A 123 -18.18 11.98 -26.35
N GLU A 124 -17.11 11.94 -27.14
CA GLU A 124 -16.72 10.75 -27.91
C GLU A 124 -16.41 9.56 -27.00
N LEU A 125 -15.67 9.80 -25.92
CA LEU A 125 -15.35 8.77 -24.93
C LEU A 125 -16.62 8.22 -24.28
N PHE A 126 -17.52 9.10 -23.85
CA PHE A 126 -18.79 8.69 -23.24
C PHE A 126 -19.64 7.85 -24.20
N GLN A 127 -19.70 8.22 -25.48
CA GLN A 127 -20.39 7.42 -26.50
C GLN A 127 -19.74 6.05 -26.73
N LYS A 128 -18.40 6.02 -26.81
CA LYS A 128 -17.63 4.79 -27.02
C LYS A 128 -17.87 3.75 -25.92
N PHE A 129 -18.06 4.20 -24.68
CA PHE A 129 -18.30 3.33 -23.52
C PHE A 129 -19.80 3.20 -23.19
N ASN A 130 -20.64 3.13 -24.23
CA ASN A 130 -22.09 2.89 -24.12
C ASN A 130 -22.85 3.89 -23.23
N ARG A 131 -22.34 5.13 -23.12
CA ARG A 131 -22.89 6.15 -22.22
C ARG A 131 -22.94 5.70 -20.76
N THR A 132 -22.01 4.84 -20.36
CA THR A 132 -21.85 4.41 -18.96
C THR A 132 -21.34 5.58 -18.13
N PRO A 133 -22.07 6.03 -17.10
CA PRO A 133 -21.64 7.16 -16.28
C PRO A 133 -20.45 6.77 -15.39
N MET A 134 -19.41 7.61 -15.38
CA MET A 134 -18.34 7.53 -14.39
C MET A 134 -18.76 8.32 -13.15
N SER A 135 -18.53 7.75 -11.96
CA SER A 135 -18.78 8.41 -10.68
C SER A 135 -18.03 9.75 -10.57
N THR A 136 -18.60 10.68 -9.81
CA THR A 136 -17.95 11.97 -9.51
C THR A 136 -17.21 11.89 -8.19
N PHE A 137 -16.06 12.57 -8.12
CA PHE A 137 -15.17 12.53 -6.96
C PHE A 137 -14.79 13.95 -6.50
N PRO A 138 -15.77 14.79 -6.09
CA PRO A 138 -15.51 16.18 -5.69
C PRO A 138 -14.61 16.30 -4.45
N GLN A 139 -14.47 15.24 -3.67
CA GLN A 139 -13.59 15.17 -2.50
C GLN A 139 -12.10 15.00 -2.85
N LEU A 140 -11.77 14.51 -4.05
CA LEU A 140 -10.39 14.26 -4.44
C LEU A 140 -9.67 15.57 -4.79
N LYS A 141 -8.57 15.83 -4.10
CA LYS A 141 -7.70 16.98 -4.35
C LYS A 141 -6.76 16.71 -5.54
N ASP A 142 -6.10 17.76 -6.03
CA ASP A 142 -5.20 17.62 -7.18
C ASP A 142 -4.08 16.62 -6.85
N GLU A 143 -3.56 16.66 -5.63
CA GLU A 143 -2.49 15.78 -5.16
C GLU A 143 -2.94 14.32 -5.05
N ASP A 144 -4.22 14.08 -4.75
CA ASP A 144 -4.77 12.72 -4.70
C ASP A 144 -4.92 12.14 -6.11
N ILE A 145 -5.42 12.95 -7.05
CA ILE A 145 -5.55 12.56 -8.46
C ILE A 145 -4.17 12.33 -9.08
N ASP A 146 -3.22 13.22 -8.82
CA ASP A 146 -1.84 13.09 -9.29
C ASP A 146 -1.19 11.82 -8.73
N ALA A 147 -1.43 11.50 -7.45
CA ALA A 147 -0.94 10.25 -6.87
C ALA A 147 -1.51 9.01 -7.58
N ILE A 148 -2.81 8.99 -7.88
CA ILE A 148 -3.45 7.92 -8.64
C ILE A 148 -2.80 7.78 -10.03
N LEU A 149 -2.61 8.89 -10.73
CA LEU A 149 -2.01 8.89 -12.07
C LEU A 149 -0.54 8.47 -12.04
N LYS A 150 0.20 8.84 -10.99
CA LYS A 150 1.58 8.39 -10.75
C LYS A 150 1.65 6.89 -10.51
N TYR A 151 0.71 6.34 -9.75
CA TYR A 151 0.60 4.90 -9.56
C TYR A 151 0.40 4.17 -10.88
N VAL A 152 -0.55 4.62 -11.70
CA VAL A 152 -0.79 4.04 -13.04
C VAL A 152 0.44 4.15 -13.93
N GLU A 153 1.18 5.26 -13.88
CA GLU A 153 2.41 5.43 -14.64
C GLU A 153 3.49 4.41 -14.21
N GLU A 154 3.81 4.35 -12.92
CA GLU A 154 4.92 3.51 -12.43
C GLU A 154 4.69 2.02 -12.64
N VAL A 155 3.46 1.52 -12.50
CA VAL A 155 3.15 0.09 -12.75
C VAL A 155 3.20 -0.32 -14.22
N ASN A 156 3.41 0.63 -15.14
CA ASN A 156 3.46 0.39 -16.58
C ASN A 156 4.81 0.75 -17.21
N GLN A 157 5.84 1.01 -16.39
CA GLN A 157 7.21 1.26 -16.85
C GLN A 157 7.93 -0.02 -17.32
#